data_AF-A0A7S0MPT8-F1
#
_entry.id   AF-A0A7S0MPT8-F1
#
_cell.length_a   1.000
_cell.length_b   1.000
_cell.length_c   1.000
_cell.angle_alpha   90.00
_cell.angle_beta   90.00
_cell.angle_gamma   90.00
#
_symmetry.space_group_name_H-M   'P 1'
#
loop_
_entity.id
_entity.type
_entity.pdbx_description
1 polymer ?
#
loop_
_entity_poly.entity_id
_entity_poly.type
_entity_poly.pdbx_seq_one_letter_code
_entity_poly.pdbx_strand_id
1 'polypeptide(L)'
;HTQDVKMVRWHPSKEVLVSASYDDTLRVWQADEDDWASAQTLSAHAGTVWALAFDSTGTRMASCSGDGDVRLWRDDGSQGDMGARYVETFRVQVARGRPVYSVDWAPAADLLATASGDDALRILAPAAGGVGAGGPWEA
;
A
#
# COMPACT_ATOMS: atom_id res chain seq x y z
N HIS A 1 1.04 6.58 15.13
CA HIS A 1 0.00 7.38 14.47
C HIS A 1 -0.54 8.42 15.43
N THR A 2 -1.13 9.50 14.92
CA THR A 2 -1.73 10.58 15.72
C THR A 2 -3.27 10.57 15.70
N GLN A 3 -3.87 9.64 14.96
CA GLN A 3 -5.31 9.39 14.87
C GLN A 3 -5.57 7.87 14.75
N ASP A 4 -6.84 7.48 14.62
CA ASP A 4 -7.30 6.09 14.48
C ASP A 4 -6.49 5.28 13.47
N VAL A 5 -5.99 4.13 13.92
CA VAL A 5 -5.42 3.12 13.04
C VAL A 5 -6.54 2.28 12.45
N LYS A 6 -6.65 2.24 11.13
CA LYS A 6 -7.73 1.55 10.42
C LYS A 6 -7.35 0.15 9.97
N MET A 7 -6.07 -0.10 9.71
CA MET A 7 -5.60 -1.40 9.26
C MET A 7 -4.16 -1.65 9.67
N VAL A 8 -3.83 -2.94 9.84
CA VAL A 8 -2.46 -3.45 9.92
C VAL A 8 -2.30 -4.66 8.99
N ARG A 9 -1.10 -4.84 8.43
CA ARG A 9 -0.69 -6.06 7.72
C ARG A 9 0.75 -6.41 8.07
N TRP A 10 0.97 -7.69 8.35
CA TRP A 10 2.30 -8.27 8.35
C TRP A 10 2.80 -8.40 6.91
N HIS A 11 4.09 -8.14 6.71
CA HIS A 11 4.79 -8.52 5.50
C HIS A 11 4.68 -10.05 5.30
N PRO A 12 4.56 -10.55 4.06
CA PRO A 12 4.36 -11.98 3.81
C PRO A 12 5.52 -12.89 4.26
N SER A 13 6.73 -12.34 4.42
CA SER A 13 7.94 -13.13 4.72
C SER A 13 8.94 -12.48 5.68
N LYS A 14 8.75 -11.23 6.09
CA LYS A 14 9.71 -10.46 6.92
C LYS A 14 9.02 -10.08 8.23
N GLU A 15 9.78 -9.91 9.30
CA GLU A 15 9.31 -9.33 10.56
C GLU A 15 9.13 -7.81 10.41
N VAL A 16 8.18 -7.43 9.54
CA VAL A 16 7.83 -6.04 9.23
C VAL A 16 6.31 -5.93 9.29
N LEU A 17 5.82 -4.93 10.01
CA LEU A 17 4.39 -4.60 10.07
C LEU A 17 4.16 -3.25 9.38
N VAL A 18 3.07 -3.12 8.64
CA VAL A 18 2.63 -1.82 8.12
C VAL A 18 1.23 -1.51 8.62
N SER A 19 1.02 -0.27 9.06
CA SER A 19 -0.26 0.23 9.53
C SER A 19 -0.75 1.40 8.68
N ALA A 20 -2.07 1.48 8.48
CA ALA A 20 -2.79 2.58 7.82
C ALA A 20 -3.68 3.31 8.82
N SER A 21 -3.82 4.62 8.64
CA SER A 21 -4.41 5.48 9.66
C SER A 21 -5.18 6.67 9.09
N TYR A 22 -6.05 7.20 9.95
CA TYR A 22 -6.78 8.44 9.73
C TYR A 22 -5.90 9.68 9.72
N ASP A 23 -4.65 9.60 10.19
CA ASP A 23 -3.66 10.68 10.09
C ASP A 23 -3.00 10.80 8.70
N ASP A 24 -3.64 10.25 7.67
CA ASP A 24 -3.22 10.25 6.26
C ASP A 24 -1.89 9.52 5.95
N THR A 25 -1.32 8.83 6.94
CA THR A 25 -0.04 8.13 6.81
C THR A 25 -0.17 6.62 6.82
N LEU A 26 0.82 5.99 6.20
CA LEU A 26 1.20 4.62 6.54
C LEU A 26 2.45 4.67 7.45
N ARG A 27 2.59 3.70 8.34
CA ARG A 27 3.83 3.50 9.10
C ARG A 27 4.36 2.09 8.94
N VAL A 28 5.65 1.98 8.70
CA VAL A 28 6.40 0.73 8.66
C VAL A 28 7.07 0.56 10.02
N TRP A 29 6.83 -0.59 10.64
CA TRP A 29 7.33 -0.95 11.96
C TRP A 29 8.30 -2.12 11.83
N GLN A 30 9.41 -2.02 12.55
CA GLN A 30 10.48 -3.02 12.59
C GLN A 30 10.93 -3.18 14.04
N ALA A 31 11.50 -4.34 14.38
CA ALA A 31 12.11 -4.56 15.67
C ALA A 31 13.26 -3.54 15.91
N ASP A 32 13.29 -2.98 17.10
CA ASP A 32 14.32 -2.08 17.60
C ASP A 32 14.70 -2.55 19.01
N GLU A 33 15.87 -3.17 19.13
CA GLU A 33 16.33 -3.88 20.33
C GLU A 33 15.32 -4.93 20.83
N ASP A 34 14.64 -4.64 21.95
CA ASP A 34 13.68 -5.52 22.62
C ASP A 34 12.20 -5.11 22.37
N ASP A 35 11.94 -4.12 21.51
CA ASP A 35 10.59 -3.63 21.19
C ASP A 35 10.44 -3.35 19.68
N TRP A 36 9.36 -2.66 19.27
CA TRP A 36 9.08 -2.28 17.90
C TRP A 36 8.99 -0.77 17.75
N ALA A 37 9.69 -0.24 16.75
CA ALA A 37 9.70 1.18 16.45
C ALA A 37 9.16 1.47 15.04
N SER A 38 8.63 2.69 14.87
CA SER A 38 8.20 3.21 13.58
C SER A 38 9.42 3.59 12.74
N ALA A 39 10.00 2.62 12.05
CA ALA A 39 11.20 2.77 11.21
C ALA A 39 10.98 3.70 10.00
N GLN A 40 9.74 3.81 9.50
CA GLN A 40 9.41 4.74 8.41
C GLN A 40 7.98 5.26 8.55
N THR A 41 7.78 6.56 8.32
CA THR A 41 6.45 7.16 8.12
C THR A 41 6.31 7.57 6.65
N LEU A 42 5.26 7.09 6.00
CA LEU A 42 4.94 7.41 4.62
C LEU A 42 3.81 8.45 4.60
N SER A 43 4.07 9.62 4.03
CA SER A 43 3.06 10.65 3.76
C SER A 43 2.15 10.19 2.62
N ALA A 44 1.26 9.26 2.97
CA ALA A 44 0.69 8.34 2.02
C ALA A 44 -0.49 8.90 1.25
N HIS A 45 -1.35 9.73 1.82
CA HIS A 45 -2.55 10.22 1.15
C HIS A 45 -2.90 11.65 1.56
N ALA A 46 -3.91 12.25 0.93
CA ALA A 46 -4.48 13.55 1.33
C ALA A 46 -5.81 13.37 2.10
N GLY A 47 -6.00 12.20 2.69
CA GLY A 47 -7.15 11.80 3.48
C GLY A 47 -6.92 10.41 4.07
N THR A 48 -7.85 9.99 4.93
CA THR A 48 -7.76 8.74 5.70
C THR A 48 -7.31 7.56 4.86
N VAL A 49 -6.25 6.88 5.28
CA VAL A 49 -5.82 5.62 4.67
C VAL A 49 -6.66 4.50 5.27
N TRP A 50 -7.52 3.90 4.45
CA TRP A 50 -8.49 2.90 4.92
C TRP A 50 -7.89 1.49 4.95
N ALA A 51 -7.15 1.14 3.91
CA ALA A 51 -6.60 -0.19 3.74
C ALA A 51 -5.24 -0.20 3.07
N LEU A 52 -4.53 -1.30 3.26
CA LEU A 52 -3.30 -1.64 2.58
C LEU A 52 -3.24 -3.14 2.29
N ALA A 53 -2.52 -3.53 1.24
CA ALA A 53 -2.31 -4.91 0.86
C ALA A 53 -0.90 -5.11 0.30
N PHE A 54 -0.26 -6.23 0.65
CA PHE A 54 1.00 -6.66 0.05
C PHE A 54 0.71 -7.52 -1.17
N ASP A 55 1.62 -7.48 -2.15
CA ASP A 55 1.73 -8.58 -3.10
C ASP A 55 2.29 -9.83 -2.41
N SER A 56 2.18 -10.99 -3.07
CA SER A 56 2.60 -12.27 -2.47
C SER A 56 4.09 -12.33 -2.10
N THR A 57 4.91 -11.45 -2.67
CA THR A 57 6.35 -11.36 -2.38
C THR A 57 6.68 -10.36 -1.27
N GLY A 58 5.79 -9.39 -1.03
CA GLY A 58 6.00 -8.25 -0.15
C GLY A 58 6.91 -7.16 -0.73
N THR A 59 7.44 -7.36 -1.94
CA THR A 59 8.25 -6.34 -2.64
C THR A 59 7.40 -5.14 -3.05
N ARG A 60 6.09 -5.32 -3.20
CA ARG A 60 5.13 -4.25 -3.46
C ARG A 60 4.01 -4.24 -2.45
N MET A 61 3.49 -3.05 -2.24
CA MET A 61 2.32 -2.79 -1.41
C MET A 61 1.41 -1.80 -2.12
N ALA A 62 0.11 -1.93 -1.93
CA ALA A 62 -0.88 -0.94 -2.30
C ALA A 62 -1.54 -0.34 -1.06
N SER A 63 -1.93 0.93 -1.15
CA SER A 63 -2.78 1.59 -0.15
C SER A 63 -3.91 2.34 -0.82
N CYS A 64 -5.05 2.48 -0.13
CA CYS A 64 -6.21 3.19 -0.63
C CYS A 64 -6.81 4.13 0.42
N SER A 65 -7.44 5.22 -0.03
CA SER A 65 -7.82 6.33 0.86
C SER A 65 -9.15 6.98 0.52
N GLY A 66 -9.64 7.77 1.48
CA GLY A 66 -10.70 8.74 1.31
C GLY A 66 -10.45 9.79 0.22
N ASP A 67 -9.20 10.00 -0.22
CA ASP A 67 -8.87 10.91 -1.32
C ASP A 67 -9.26 10.37 -2.72
N GLY A 68 -9.66 9.10 -2.81
CA GLY A 68 -10.12 8.46 -4.04
C GLY A 68 -9.01 7.84 -4.90
N ASP A 69 -7.77 7.88 -4.40
CA ASP A 69 -6.61 7.30 -5.05
C ASP A 69 -6.21 5.97 -4.44
N VAL A 70 -5.57 5.15 -5.26
CA VAL A 70 -4.75 4.02 -4.84
C VAL A 70 -3.29 4.36 -5.11
N ARG A 71 -2.42 4.14 -4.12
CA ARG A 71 -0.98 4.33 -4.26
C ARG A 71 -0.25 3.01 -4.18
N LEU A 72 0.77 2.86 -5.02
CA LEU A 72 1.64 1.70 -5.09
C LEU A 72 3.02 2.04 -4.58
N TRP A 73 3.55 1.13 -3.78
CA TRP A 73 4.80 1.28 -3.06
C TRP A 73 5.72 0.11 -3.39
N ARG A 74 7.02 0.36 -3.41
CA ARG A 74 8.06 -0.67 -3.63
C ARG A 74 9.10 -0.62 -2.52
N ASP A 75 9.48 -1.78 -2.02
CA ASP A 75 10.66 -1.92 -1.15
C ASP A 75 11.92 -1.54 -1.95
N ASP A 76 12.67 -0.53 -1.50
CA ASP A 76 13.89 -0.07 -2.16
C ASP A 76 15.10 -0.97 -1.86
N GLY A 77 14.92 -1.99 -1.01
CA GLY A 77 15.94 -2.99 -0.69
C GLY A 77 17.06 -2.48 0.22
N SER A 78 17.01 -1.23 0.68
CA SER A 78 18.07 -0.62 1.50
C SER A 78 18.25 -1.29 2.86
N GLN A 79 17.23 -2.01 3.36
CA GLN A 79 17.22 -2.68 4.66
C GLN A 79 17.48 -4.21 4.58
N GLY A 80 17.74 -4.74 3.38
CA GLY A 80 18.00 -6.17 3.18
C GLY A 80 16.85 -7.08 3.62
N ASP A 81 17.19 -8.27 4.13
CA ASP A 81 16.20 -9.28 4.55
C ASP A 81 15.59 -9.00 5.92
N MET A 82 16.27 -8.20 6.75
CA MET A 82 15.87 -7.92 8.13
C MET A 82 14.81 -6.80 8.25
N GLY A 83 14.57 -6.04 7.19
CA GLY A 83 13.65 -4.91 7.22
C GLY A 83 13.12 -4.57 5.83
N ALA A 84 12.37 -3.47 5.75
CA ALA A 84 11.87 -2.96 4.47
C ALA A 84 11.76 -1.44 4.50
N ARG A 85 12.00 -0.81 3.35
CA ARG A 85 11.78 0.63 3.18
C ARG A 85 11.04 0.87 1.87
N TYR A 86 9.77 1.22 2.02
CA TYR A 86 8.88 1.47 0.90
C TYR A 86 8.99 2.90 0.37
N VAL A 87 9.02 3.05 -0.96
CA VAL A 87 8.91 4.33 -1.67
C VAL A 87 7.69 4.31 -2.59
N GLU A 88 7.00 5.45 -2.72
CA GLU A 88 5.87 5.59 -3.67
C GLU A 88 6.42 5.46 -5.09
N THR A 89 5.75 4.62 -5.90
CA THR A 89 6.13 4.39 -7.31
C THR A 89 5.05 4.87 -8.26
N PHE A 90 3.78 4.65 -7.92
CA PHE A 90 2.64 5.04 -8.73
C PHE A 90 1.47 5.50 -7.88
N ARG A 91 0.65 6.33 -8.51
CA ARG A 91 -0.66 6.74 -8.02
C ARG A 91 -1.67 6.54 -9.14
N VAL A 92 -2.78 5.92 -8.79
CA VAL A 92 -3.89 5.67 -9.70
C VAL A 92 -5.14 6.31 -9.11
N GLN A 93 -5.74 7.23 -9.85
CA GLN A 93 -7.03 7.79 -9.46
C GLN A 93 -8.13 6.80 -9.83
N VAL A 94 -8.76 6.19 -8.83
CA VAL A 94 -9.74 5.11 -9.02
C VAL A 94 -11.16 5.63 -8.95
N ALA A 95 -11.45 6.54 -8.01
CA ALA A 95 -12.80 7.03 -7.77
C ALA A 95 -12.77 8.55 -7.52
N ARG A 96 -13.14 9.33 -8.54
CA ARG A 96 -13.08 10.80 -8.49
C ARG A 96 -13.92 11.36 -7.34
N GLY A 97 -13.24 11.75 -6.26
CA GLY A 97 -13.86 12.36 -5.08
C GLY A 97 -14.69 11.41 -4.23
N ARG A 98 -14.53 10.09 -4.39
CA ARG A 98 -15.20 9.08 -3.54
C ARG A 98 -14.13 8.20 -2.88
N PRO A 99 -14.29 7.85 -1.59
CA PRO A 99 -13.31 7.00 -0.90
C PRO A 99 -13.11 5.66 -1.57
N VAL A 100 -11.86 5.19 -1.64
CA VAL A 100 -11.54 3.78 -1.87
C VAL A 100 -11.32 3.13 -0.51
N TYR A 101 -12.18 2.19 -0.14
CA TYR A 101 -12.21 1.62 1.22
C TYR A 101 -11.39 0.35 1.36
N SER A 102 -11.25 -0.42 0.27
CA SER A 102 -10.54 -1.69 0.29
C SER A 102 -9.67 -1.84 -0.93
N VAL A 103 -8.53 -2.47 -0.71
CA VAL A 103 -7.59 -2.89 -1.73
C VAL A 103 -7.10 -4.30 -1.39
N ASP A 104 -6.97 -5.16 -2.38
CA ASP A 104 -6.44 -6.51 -2.20
C ASP A 104 -5.61 -6.94 -3.41
N TRP A 105 -4.48 -7.60 -3.15
CA TRP A 105 -3.59 -8.07 -4.21
C TRP A 105 -3.94 -9.50 -4.57
N ALA A 106 -4.12 -9.77 -5.86
CA ALA A 106 -4.36 -11.14 -6.31
C ALA A 106 -3.17 -12.04 -5.95
N PRO A 107 -3.38 -13.22 -5.35
CA PRO A 107 -2.29 -14.03 -4.83
C PRO A 107 -1.38 -14.62 -5.92
N ALA A 108 -1.92 -14.84 -7.12
CA ALA A 108 -1.25 -15.51 -8.23
C ALA A 108 -1.17 -14.68 -9.52
N ALA A 109 -1.80 -13.50 -9.55
CA ALA A 109 -1.82 -12.63 -10.72
C ALA A 109 -1.32 -11.24 -10.32
N ASP A 110 -0.73 -10.53 -11.27
CA ASP A 110 -0.32 -9.15 -11.03
C ASP A 110 -1.52 -8.20 -11.19
N LEU A 111 -2.54 -8.39 -10.36
CA LEU A 111 -3.80 -7.67 -10.38
C LEU A 111 -4.14 -7.15 -9.00
N LEU A 112 -4.77 -5.98 -8.95
CA LEU A 112 -5.20 -5.35 -7.72
C LEU A 112 -6.71 -5.11 -7.75
N ALA A 113 -7.44 -5.70 -6.81
CA ALA A 113 -8.86 -5.41 -6.64
C ALA A 113 -9.04 -4.18 -5.75
N THR A 114 -10.00 -3.33 -6.10
CA THR A 114 -10.34 -2.12 -5.34
C THR A 114 -11.85 -2.05 -5.16
N ALA A 115 -12.30 -1.64 -3.97
CA ALA A 115 -13.72 -1.39 -3.69
C ALA A 115 -13.90 0.05 -3.21
N SER A 116 -14.76 0.78 -3.90
CA SER A 116 -14.93 2.23 -3.73
C SER A 116 -16.35 2.59 -3.32
N GLY A 117 -16.46 3.72 -2.63
CA GLY A 117 -17.73 4.33 -2.26
C GLY A 117 -18.53 4.85 -3.45
N ASP A 118 -18.03 4.79 -4.69
CA ASP A 118 -18.80 5.07 -5.92
C ASP A 118 -19.57 3.86 -6.46
N ASP A 119 -19.87 2.89 -5.59
CA ASP A 119 -20.63 1.66 -5.86
C ASP A 119 -19.95 0.71 -6.85
N ALA A 120 -18.66 0.91 -7.14
CA ALA A 120 -17.91 0.11 -8.10
C ALA A 120 -16.74 -0.66 -7.47
N LEU A 121 -16.53 -1.87 -7.98
CA LEU A 121 -15.31 -2.65 -7.84
C LEU A 121 -14.52 -2.57 -9.14
N ARG A 122 -13.21 -2.32 -9.04
CA ARG A 122 -12.31 -2.24 -10.20
C ARG A 122 -11.10 -3.14 -10.00
N ILE A 123 -10.62 -3.71 -11.10
CA ILE A 123 -9.40 -4.53 -11.13
C ILE A 123 -8.33 -3.74 -11.87
N LEU A 124 -7.28 -3.33 -11.17
CA LEU A 124 -6.13 -2.66 -11.77
C LEU A 124 -5.13 -3.69 -12.26
N ALA A 125 -4.51 -3.40 -13.40
CA ALA A 125 -3.43 -4.20 -13.97
C ALA A 125 -2.26 -3.31 -14.41
N PRO A 126 -1.02 -3.83 -14.45
CA PRO A 126 0.08 -3.17 -15.13
C PRO A 126 -0.24 -2.99 -16.62
N ALA A 127 0.07 -1.82 -17.18
CA ALA A 127 -0.13 -1.55 -18.59
C ALA A 127 0.69 -2.51 -19.47
N ALA A 128 0.05 -3.07 -20.49
CA ALA A 128 0.69 -3.97 -21.44
C ALA A 128 1.77 -3.23 -22.25
N GLY A 129 3.03 -3.68 -22.14
CA GLY A 129 4.15 -3.16 -22.94
C GLY A 129 5.28 -2.50 -22.17
N GLY A 130 5.18 -2.37 -20.84
CA GLY A 130 6.33 -2.01 -19.99
C GLY A 130 7.29 -3.18 -19.85
N VAL A 131 8.44 -3.13 -20.53
CA VAL A 131 9.52 -4.09 -20.27
C VAL A 131 10.10 -3.76 -18.89
N GLY A 132 9.69 -4.54 -17.89
CA GLY A 132 10.13 -4.40 -16.50
C GLY A 132 9.00 -4.08 -15.53
N ALA A 133 9.20 -4.39 -14.25
CA ALA A 133 8.26 -4.22 -13.15
C ALA A 133 7.97 -2.73 -12.81
N GLY A 134 7.89 -1.83 -13.78
CA GLY A 134 7.74 -0.38 -13.57
C GLY A 134 6.87 0.30 -14.63
N GLY A 135 5.97 -0.44 -15.28
CA GLY A 135 4.97 0.16 -16.17
C GLY A 135 3.84 0.87 -15.39
N PRO A 136 3.12 1.82 -16.02
CA PRO A 136 1.98 2.50 -15.40
C PRO A 136 0.85 1.50 -15.11
N TRP A 137 0.03 1.79 -14.10
CA TRP A 137 -1.12 0.96 -13.71
C TRP A 137 -2.41 1.63 -14.15
N GLU A 138 -3.29 0.87 -14.80
CA GLU A 138 -4.57 1.34 -15.32
C GLU A 138 -5.72 0.47 -14.78
N ALA A 139 -6.91 1.07 -14.69
CA ALA A 139 -8.14 0.46 -14.17
C ALA A 139 -9.01 -0.14 -15.26
#